data_AF-A0A7Z7BU97-F1
#
_entry.id   AF-A0A7Z7BU97-F1
#
_cell.length_a   1.000
_cell.length_b   1.000
_cell.length_c   1.000
_cell.angle_alpha   90.00
_cell.angle_beta   90.00
_cell.angle_gamma   90.00
#
_symmetry.space_group_name_H-M   'P 1'
#
loop_
_entity.id
_entity.type
_entity.pdbx_description
1 polymer ?
#
loop_
_entity_poly.entity_id
_entity_poly.type
_entity_poly.pdbx_seq_one_letter_code
_entity_poly.pdbx_strand_id
1 'polypeptide(L)'
;MRRLRRTSLRVAFALIALLVVAGFSAAAPAPSARAALAQPAESTCVETCVDVPATAQAAAQKLLEDYNQGTLIIEWAERAIIPNELQPIANGTIGQTPQCNIDKRTLQTLVIIIRNYGSVQVSDLNRHCANDGVATCASNPTSRHCTPPGAPNAMDLTYIGSARTRGNDGPTNILLPFLDSFLPAGSRAGQASGADGCGAYWMPPLRNISRFADYCTHIHIDFGSSTGELRGLTRSGS
;
A
#
# COMPACT_ATOMS: atom_id res chain seq x y z
N MET A 1 38.07 -34.75 -85.78
CA MET A 1 37.70 -35.62 -84.64
C MET A 1 37.83 -34.80 -83.36
N ARG A 2 36.76 -34.78 -82.56
CA ARG A 2 36.63 -34.06 -81.29
C ARG A 2 37.56 -34.63 -80.22
N ARG A 3 38.12 -33.78 -79.35
CA ARG A 3 38.16 -34.00 -77.89
C ARG A 3 38.44 -32.67 -77.18
N LEU A 4 37.39 -32.15 -76.53
CA LEU A 4 37.42 -31.00 -75.65
C LEU A 4 38.34 -31.27 -74.44
N ARG A 5 39.28 -30.36 -74.16
CA ARG A 5 39.95 -30.30 -72.85
C ARG A 5 39.14 -29.38 -71.95
N ARG A 6 38.62 -29.96 -70.86
CA ARG A 6 37.91 -29.27 -69.78
C ARG A 6 38.91 -28.45 -68.96
N THR A 7 38.74 -27.14 -68.97
CA THR A 7 39.45 -26.19 -68.10
C THR A 7 38.86 -26.26 -66.69
N SER A 8 39.72 -26.56 -65.72
CA SER A 8 39.39 -26.60 -64.30
C SER A 8 39.17 -25.18 -63.75
N LEU A 9 37.93 -24.86 -63.38
CA LEU A 9 37.60 -23.66 -62.62
C LEU A 9 38.00 -23.88 -61.16
N ARG A 10 39.06 -23.20 -60.69
CA ARG A 10 39.37 -23.08 -59.26
C ARG A 10 38.57 -21.90 -58.72
N VAL A 11 37.52 -22.20 -57.95
CA VAL A 11 36.73 -21.20 -57.22
C VAL A 11 37.55 -20.78 -56.00
N ALA A 12 37.95 -19.51 -55.97
CA ALA A 12 38.60 -18.91 -54.81
C ALA A 12 37.54 -18.65 -53.73
N PHE A 13 37.77 -19.23 -52.55
CA PHE A 13 37.08 -18.91 -51.31
C PHE A 13 37.39 -17.47 -50.91
N ALA A 14 36.37 -16.64 -50.76
CA ALA A 14 36.46 -15.38 -50.03
C ALA A 14 35.38 -15.39 -48.94
N LEU A 15 35.85 -15.28 -47.69
CA LEU A 15 35.05 -15.18 -46.47
C LEU A 15 34.07 -14.01 -46.56
N ILE A 16 32.80 -14.27 -46.22
CA ILE A 16 31.90 -13.22 -45.75
C ILE A 16 31.72 -13.45 -44.25
N ALA A 17 32.30 -12.54 -43.46
CA ALA A 17 32.15 -12.49 -42.02
C ALA A 17 30.68 -12.15 -41.68
N LEU A 18 30.05 -13.03 -40.90
CA LEU A 18 28.74 -12.76 -40.31
C LEU A 18 28.93 -11.80 -39.13
N LEU A 19 28.70 -10.50 -39.36
CA LEU A 19 28.58 -9.51 -38.29
C LEU A 19 27.22 -9.69 -37.62
N VAL A 20 27.18 -10.45 -36.52
CA VAL A 20 26.04 -10.45 -35.60
C VAL A 20 26.08 -9.14 -34.83
N VAL A 21 25.33 -8.15 -35.30
CA VAL A 21 25.02 -6.96 -34.49
C VAL A 21 24.06 -7.43 -33.40
N ALA A 22 24.61 -7.74 -32.23
CA ALA A 22 23.82 -7.87 -31.01
C ALA A 22 23.22 -6.49 -30.72
N GLY A 23 21.98 -6.29 -31.15
CA GLY A 23 21.18 -5.15 -30.73
C GLY A 23 21.00 -5.24 -29.21
N PHE A 24 21.77 -4.44 -28.47
CA PHE A 24 21.40 -4.07 -27.13
C PHE A 24 20.07 -3.31 -27.24
N SER A 25 18.96 -4.02 -27.04
CA SER A 25 17.69 -3.38 -26.74
C SER A 25 17.91 -2.58 -25.46
N ALA A 26 18.08 -1.27 -25.62
CA ALA A 26 18.01 -0.34 -24.51
C ALA A 26 16.70 -0.64 -23.76
N ALA A 27 16.82 -1.10 -22.52
CA ALA A 27 15.68 -1.27 -21.65
C ALA A 27 14.92 0.07 -21.64
N ALA A 28 13.66 0.03 -22.04
CA ALA A 28 12.80 1.21 -21.98
C ALA A 28 12.86 1.78 -20.54
N PRO A 29 12.91 3.11 -20.38
CA PRO A 29 12.85 3.70 -19.05
C PRO A 29 11.61 3.16 -18.34
N ALA A 30 11.80 2.72 -17.09
CA ALA A 30 10.69 2.28 -16.24
C ALA A 30 9.60 3.35 -16.28
N PRO A 31 8.32 2.97 -16.48
CA PRO A 31 7.25 3.95 -16.53
C PRO A 31 7.28 4.78 -15.25
N SER A 32 7.31 6.11 -15.40
CA SER A 32 7.20 7.03 -14.28
C SER A 32 5.97 6.69 -13.44
N ALA A 33 6.05 6.80 -12.12
CA ALA A 33 4.97 6.49 -11.16
C ALA A 33 3.59 7.11 -11.46
N ARG A 34 3.52 8.05 -12.42
CA ARG A 34 2.27 8.51 -13.05
C ARG A 34 1.48 7.44 -13.81
N ALA A 35 2.05 6.29 -14.12
CA ALA A 35 1.37 5.21 -14.85
C ALA A 35 0.66 4.16 -13.95
N ALA A 36 0.51 4.41 -12.64
CA ALA A 36 0.05 3.39 -11.68
C ALA A 36 -1.23 3.75 -10.89
N LEU A 37 -1.99 4.75 -11.32
CA LEU A 37 -3.32 5.04 -10.76
C LEU A 37 -4.34 5.12 -11.92
N ALA A 38 -5.34 4.24 -11.90
CA ALA A 38 -6.29 4.09 -13.00
C ALA A 38 -7.30 5.25 -13.12
N GLN A 39 -7.37 6.13 -12.11
CA GLN A 39 -8.16 7.36 -12.08
C GLN A 39 -7.35 8.49 -11.42
N PRO A 40 -7.63 9.77 -11.71
CA PRO A 40 -6.97 10.86 -11.00
C PRO A 40 -7.42 10.84 -9.55
N ALA A 41 -6.56 10.31 -8.67
CA ALA A 41 -6.79 10.33 -7.23
C ALA A 41 -6.86 11.78 -6.72
N GLU A 42 -7.79 12.04 -5.81
CA GLU A 42 -7.91 13.30 -5.09
C GLU A 42 -6.62 13.59 -4.30
N SER A 43 -6.16 14.84 -4.36
CA SER A 43 -5.08 15.33 -3.49
C SER A 43 -5.56 15.74 -2.10
N THR A 44 -6.86 16.02 -1.97
CA THR A 44 -7.56 16.34 -0.72
C THR A 44 -8.90 15.64 -0.72
N CYS A 45 -9.28 15.04 0.40
CA CYS A 45 -10.51 14.29 0.53
C CYS A 45 -11.73 15.21 0.39
N VAL A 46 -12.47 15.06 -0.71
CA VAL A 46 -13.71 15.81 -0.98
C VAL A 46 -14.83 14.82 -1.27
N GLU A 47 -14.84 14.17 -2.44
CA GLU A 47 -15.89 13.20 -2.80
C GLU A 47 -15.69 11.90 -2.04
N THR A 48 -14.43 11.47 -1.86
CA THR A 48 -14.09 10.23 -1.15
C THR A 48 -14.47 10.27 0.35
N CYS A 49 -14.58 11.47 0.92
CA CYS A 49 -15.00 11.72 2.31
C CYS A 49 -16.52 11.87 2.51
N VAL A 50 -17.31 11.84 1.43
CA VAL A 50 -18.77 11.85 1.51
C VAL A 50 -19.27 10.46 1.91
N ASP A 51 -20.23 10.40 2.83
CA ASP A 51 -20.91 9.16 3.23
C ASP A 51 -19.95 8.02 3.61
N VAL A 52 -18.86 8.37 4.31
CA VAL A 52 -17.98 7.39 4.94
C VAL A 52 -18.76 6.69 6.08
N PRO A 53 -18.74 5.34 6.16
CA PRO A 53 -19.48 4.62 7.20
C PRO A 53 -19.16 5.13 8.61
N ALA A 54 -20.19 5.53 9.36
CA ALA A 54 -20.01 6.25 10.64
C ALA A 54 -19.70 5.35 11.84
N THR A 55 -19.84 4.02 11.71
CA THR A 55 -19.57 3.05 12.77
C THR A 55 -18.49 2.07 12.33
N ALA A 56 -17.77 1.50 13.29
CA ALA A 56 -16.76 0.47 13.00
C ALA A 56 -17.38 -0.74 12.30
N GLN A 57 -18.58 -1.15 12.74
CA GLN A 57 -19.33 -2.26 12.15
C GLN A 57 -19.64 -1.99 10.66
N ALA A 58 -20.19 -0.82 10.33
CA ALA A 58 -20.52 -0.49 8.93
C ALA A 58 -19.25 -0.32 8.07
N ALA A 59 -18.17 0.23 8.64
CA ALA A 59 -16.89 0.34 7.94
C ALA A 59 -16.29 -1.05 7.65
N ALA A 60 -16.31 -1.97 8.62
CA ALA A 60 -15.85 -3.34 8.43
C ALA A 60 -16.70 -4.11 7.43
N GLN A 61 -18.03 -3.94 7.44
CA GLN A 61 -18.93 -4.50 6.42
C GLN A 61 -18.51 -4.03 5.01
N LYS A 62 -18.28 -2.72 4.85
CA LYS A 62 -17.82 -2.17 3.58
C LYS A 62 -16.47 -2.74 3.15
N LEU A 63 -15.51 -2.86 4.07
CA LEU A 63 -14.21 -3.45 3.78
C LEU A 63 -14.29 -4.93 3.39
N LEU A 64 -15.24 -5.70 3.93
CA LEU A 64 -15.47 -7.08 3.50
C LEU A 64 -16.07 -7.15 2.09
N GLU A 65 -16.92 -6.19 1.70
CA GLU A 65 -17.36 -6.06 0.31
C GLU A 65 -16.16 -5.77 -0.61
N ASP A 66 -15.31 -4.81 -0.21
CA ASP A 66 -14.11 -4.43 -0.96
C ASP A 66 -13.12 -5.60 -1.07
N TYR A 67 -13.00 -6.43 -0.02
CA TYR A 67 -12.21 -7.66 -0.06
C TYR A 67 -12.76 -8.67 -1.07
N ASN A 68 -14.08 -8.88 -1.07
CA ASN A 68 -14.74 -9.77 -2.03
C ASN A 68 -14.64 -9.24 -3.48
N GLN A 69 -14.51 -7.93 -3.67
CA GLN A 69 -14.30 -7.28 -4.96
C GLN A 69 -12.83 -7.23 -5.38
N GLY A 70 -11.90 -7.62 -4.49
CA GLY A 70 -10.45 -7.58 -4.74
C GLY A 70 -9.84 -6.18 -4.68
N THR A 71 -10.55 -5.20 -4.11
CA THR A 71 -10.07 -3.82 -3.92
C THR A 71 -9.45 -3.61 -2.54
N LEU A 72 -9.88 -4.37 -1.52
CA LEU A 72 -9.07 -4.60 -0.32
C LEU A 72 -8.28 -5.90 -0.50
N ILE A 73 -6.97 -5.81 -0.40
CA ILE A 73 -6.06 -6.95 -0.51
C ILE A 73 -5.35 -7.12 0.83
N ILE A 74 -5.37 -8.32 1.38
CA ILE A 74 -4.61 -8.66 2.59
C ILE A 74 -3.40 -9.48 2.17
N GLU A 75 -2.21 -9.12 2.65
CA GLU A 75 -1.02 -9.93 2.40
C GLU A 75 -1.21 -11.36 2.91
N TRP A 76 -0.62 -12.33 2.21
CA TRP A 76 -0.88 -13.75 2.47
C TRP A 76 -0.59 -14.17 3.91
N ALA A 77 0.51 -13.67 4.48
CA ALA A 77 0.90 -13.95 5.85
C ALA A 77 -0.15 -13.46 6.87
N GLU A 78 -0.94 -12.46 6.48
CA GLU A 78 -1.84 -11.70 7.34
C GLU A 78 -3.31 -11.95 7.06
N ARG A 79 -3.62 -12.97 6.24
CA ARG A 79 -4.99 -13.35 5.88
C ARG A 79 -5.94 -13.57 7.09
N ALA A 80 -5.37 -13.78 8.27
CA ALA A 80 -6.09 -13.88 9.54
C ALA A 80 -6.84 -12.58 9.92
N ILE A 81 -6.46 -11.42 9.36
CA ILE A 81 -7.17 -10.14 9.50
C ILE A 81 -8.65 -10.30 9.16
N ILE A 82 -8.98 -11.05 8.11
CA ILE A 82 -10.37 -11.23 7.68
C ILE A 82 -11.21 -11.95 8.74
N PRO A 83 -10.91 -13.21 9.12
CA PRO A 83 -11.74 -13.95 10.08
C PRO A 83 -11.60 -13.49 11.53
N ASN A 84 -10.48 -12.88 11.93
CA ASN A 84 -10.23 -12.56 13.34
C ASN A 84 -10.52 -11.11 13.70
N GLU A 85 -10.54 -10.20 12.73
CA GLU A 85 -10.73 -8.76 12.98
C GLU A 85 -11.95 -8.24 12.21
N LEU A 86 -11.92 -8.23 10.87
CA LEU A 86 -12.96 -7.57 10.07
C LEU A 86 -14.31 -8.29 10.18
N GLN A 87 -14.35 -9.63 10.07
CA GLN A 87 -15.60 -10.40 10.18
C GLN A 87 -16.28 -10.22 11.54
N PRO A 88 -15.61 -10.37 12.69
CA PRO A 88 -16.24 -10.14 13.99
C PRO A 88 -16.71 -8.70 14.21
N ILE A 89 -15.97 -7.69 13.71
CA ILE A 89 -16.41 -6.29 13.78
C ILE A 89 -17.67 -6.08 12.94
N ALA A 90 -17.69 -6.59 11.70
CA ALA A 90 -18.82 -6.47 10.78
C ALA A 90 -20.09 -7.18 11.30
N ASN A 91 -19.92 -8.32 11.98
CA ASN A 91 -21.00 -9.11 12.56
C ASN A 91 -21.46 -8.59 13.93
N GLY A 92 -20.77 -7.60 14.51
CA GLY A 92 -21.05 -7.10 15.85
C GLY A 92 -20.68 -8.07 16.98
N THR A 93 -19.82 -9.07 16.70
CA THR A 93 -19.39 -10.09 17.66
C THR A 93 -18.02 -9.82 18.28
N ILE A 94 -17.33 -8.74 17.86
CA ILE A 94 -15.99 -8.38 18.35
C ILE A 94 -15.90 -8.21 19.89
N GLY A 95 -17.03 -7.99 20.58
CA GLY A 95 -17.08 -7.98 22.04
C GLY A 95 -16.66 -9.31 22.70
N GLN A 96 -16.63 -10.42 21.95
CA GLN A 96 -16.10 -11.71 22.40
C GLN A 96 -14.57 -11.77 22.35
N THR A 97 -13.95 -10.94 21.52
CA THR A 97 -12.50 -10.84 21.33
C THR A 97 -12.07 -9.37 21.26
N PRO A 98 -12.33 -8.56 22.30
CA PRO A 98 -12.15 -7.12 22.25
C PRO A 98 -10.69 -6.69 21.99
N GLN A 99 -9.72 -7.54 22.30
CA GLN A 99 -8.30 -7.33 21.98
C GLN A 99 -7.99 -7.35 20.49
N CYS A 100 -8.84 -7.98 19.66
CA CYS A 100 -8.72 -8.01 18.21
C CYS A 100 -9.38 -6.81 17.52
N ASN A 101 -10.01 -5.92 18.30
CA ASN A 101 -10.76 -4.82 17.73
C ASN A 101 -9.83 -3.84 17.00
N ILE A 102 -10.38 -3.18 15.99
CA ILE A 102 -9.69 -2.16 15.18
C ILE A 102 -10.37 -0.83 15.42
N ASP A 103 -9.56 0.23 15.59
CA ASP A 103 -10.06 1.60 15.67
C ASP A 103 -10.94 1.92 14.45
N LYS A 104 -12.14 2.46 14.71
CA LYS A 104 -13.09 2.88 13.67
C LYS A 104 -12.42 3.76 12.62
N ARG A 105 -11.54 4.68 13.03
CA ARG A 105 -10.84 5.61 12.14
C ARG A 105 -9.89 4.88 11.21
N THR A 106 -9.25 3.79 11.67
CA THR A 106 -8.46 2.90 10.79
C THR A 106 -9.34 2.33 9.69
N LEU A 107 -10.48 1.74 10.05
CA LEU A 107 -11.41 1.13 9.10
C LEU A 107 -11.95 2.16 8.09
N GLN A 108 -12.36 3.34 8.57
CA GLN A 108 -12.81 4.45 7.72
C GLN A 108 -11.72 4.94 6.78
N THR A 109 -10.48 5.04 7.25
CA THR A 109 -9.33 5.47 6.44
C THR A 109 -9.09 4.49 5.29
N LEU A 110 -9.15 3.17 5.55
CA LEU A 110 -9.02 2.16 4.49
C LEU A 110 -10.13 2.29 3.43
N VAL A 111 -11.39 2.52 3.85
CA VAL A 111 -12.50 2.77 2.92
C VAL A 111 -12.21 3.99 2.04
N ILE A 112 -11.74 5.09 2.63
CA ILE A 112 -11.41 6.32 1.91
C ILE A 112 -10.25 6.10 0.92
N ILE A 113 -9.20 5.38 1.32
CA ILE A 113 -8.06 5.02 0.45
C ILE A 113 -8.52 4.18 -0.73
N ILE A 114 -9.35 3.17 -0.50
CA ILE A 114 -9.88 2.30 -1.57
C ILE A 114 -10.71 3.12 -2.55
N ARG A 115 -11.58 4.02 -2.07
CA ARG A 115 -12.34 4.93 -2.94
C ARG A 115 -11.43 5.83 -3.79
N ASN A 116 -10.34 6.33 -3.22
CA ASN A 116 -9.45 7.27 -3.91
C ASN A 116 -8.51 6.61 -4.93
N TYR A 117 -7.94 5.46 -4.57
CA TYR A 117 -6.88 4.80 -5.35
C TYR A 117 -7.35 3.52 -6.06
N GLY A 118 -8.62 3.12 -5.87
CA GLY A 118 -9.23 1.92 -6.44
C GLY A 118 -8.92 0.64 -5.67
N SER A 119 -7.75 0.55 -5.03
CA SER A 119 -7.40 -0.58 -4.16
C SER A 119 -6.37 -0.21 -3.09
N VAL A 120 -6.26 -1.05 -2.07
CA VAL A 120 -5.19 -1.00 -1.06
C VAL A 120 -4.74 -2.41 -0.70
N GLN A 121 -3.43 -2.61 -0.51
CA GLN A 121 -2.88 -3.82 0.09
C GLN A 121 -2.41 -3.53 1.52
N VAL A 122 -2.90 -4.32 2.47
CA VAL A 122 -2.63 -4.22 3.90
C VAL A 122 -1.75 -5.37 4.34
N SER A 123 -0.67 -5.06 5.06
CA SER A 123 0.26 -6.03 5.64
C SER A 123 0.23 -6.07 7.16
N ASP A 124 -0.54 -5.22 7.83
CA ASP A 124 -0.69 -5.29 9.28
C ASP A 124 -1.82 -4.38 9.78
N LEU A 125 -2.56 -4.83 10.80
CA LEU A 125 -3.57 -4.06 11.53
C LEU A 125 -3.47 -4.30 13.04
N ASN A 126 -3.94 -5.43 13.56
CA ASN A 126 -3.86 -5.75 14.99
C ASN A 126 -3.18 -7.11 15.26
N ARG A 127 -1.93 -7.01 15.72
CA ARG A 127 -1.07 -8.16 16.00
C ARG A 127 -1.54 -9.06 17.13
N HIS A 128 -2.54 -8.67 17.93
CA HIS A 128 -3.11 -9.58 18.92
C HIS A 128 -3.77 -10.80 18.27
N CYS A 129 -4.30 -10.64 17.05
CA CYS A 129 -5.18 -11.66 16.46
C CYS A 129 -4.89 -11.95 14.99
N ALA A 130 -4.13 -11.11 14.29
CA ALA A 130 -3.54 -11.42 12.99
C ALA A 130 -2.10 -10.91 12.95
N ASN A 131 -1.16 -11.81 12.66
CA ASN A 131 0.25 -11.48 12.44
C ASN A 131 0.91 -12.57 11.59
N ASP A 132 2.05 -12.25 11.00
CA ASP A 132 2.93 -13.13 10.23
C ASP A 132 3.70 -14.17 11.07
N GLY A 133 3.51 -14.18 12.39
CA GLY A 133 4.24 -15.03 13.34
C GLY A 133 5.64 -14.54 13.71
N VAL A 134 6.15 -13.50 13.05
CA VAL A 134 7.46 -12.88 13.32
C VAL A 134 7.26 -11.58 14.10
N ALA A 135 6.47 -10.65 13.56
CA ALA A 135 6.10 -9.40 14.19
C ALA A 135 4.87 -9.61 15.07
N THR A 136 5.10 -10.03 16.32
CA THR A 136 4.03 -10.27 17.31
C THR A 136 4.05 -9.27 18.45
N CYS A 137 2.96 -9.17 19.22
CA CYS A 137 2.94 -8.35 20.44
C CYS A 137 3.88 -8.83 21.54
N ALA A 138 4.32 -10.08 21.51
CA ALA A 138 5.39 -10.54 22.38
C ALA A 138 6.76 -9.97 21.96
N SER A 139 7.01 -9.87 20.64
CA SER A 139 8.27 -9.37 20.08
C SER A 139 8.41 -7.83 20.13
N ASN A 140 7.30 -7.09 20.04
CA ASN A 140 7.28 -5.63 20.09
C ASN A 140 6.00 -5.13 20.79
N PRO A 141 5.93 -5.23 22.13
CA PRO A 141 4.74 -4.89 22.91
C PRO A 141 4.40 -3.40 22.89
N THR A 142 5.34 -2.54 22.50
CA THR A 142 5.14 -1.08 22.40
C THR A 142 4.60 -0.63 21.04
N SER A 143 4.46 -1.56 20.09
CA SER A 143 3.91 -1.27 18.75
C SER A 143 2.48 -0.75 18.81
N ARG A 144 2.11 0.15 17.90
CA ARG A 144 0.72 0.59 17.72
C ARG A 144 -0.19 -0.47 17.11
N HIS A 145 0.37 -1.57 16.61
CA HIS A 145 -0.40 -2.77 16.25
C HIS A 145 -0.73 -3.65 17.48
N CYS A 146 -0.20 -3.32 18.66
CA CYS A 146 -0.33 -4.09 19.90
C CYS A 146 -0.96 -3.26 21.03
N THR A 147 -1.95 -2.45 20.67
CA THR A 147 -2.61 -1.57 21.61
C THR A 147 -3.73 -2.29 22.35
N PRO A 148 -4.00 -1.93 23.62
CA PRO A 148 -5.15 -2.45 24.35
C PRO A 148 -6.49 -2.22 23.62
N PRO A 149 -7.54 -2.99 23.94
CA PRO A 149 -8.88 -2.79 23.39
C PRO A 149 -9.33 -1.31 23.46
N GLY A 150 -9.75 -0.76 22.32
CA GLY A 150 -10.29 0.60 22.23
C GLY A 150 -9.24 1.72 22.22
N ALA A 151 -7.95 1.41 22.32
CA ALA A 151 -6.89 2.37 22.05
C ALA A 151 -6.64 2.51 20.54
N PRO A 152 -6.07 3.64 20.06
CA PRO A 152 -5.84 3.82 18.63
C PRO A 152 -4.79 2.87 18.08
N ASN A 153 -5.19 2.06 17.10
CA ASN A 153 -4.31 1.13 16.39
C ASN A 153 -3.57 1.81 15.23
N ALA A 154 -2.75 1.02 14.55
CA ALA A 154 -2.05 1.37 13.32
C ALA A 154 -2.58 0.60 12.10
N MET A 155 -2.08 0.98 10.93
CA MET A 155 -2.19 0.22 9.69
C MET A 155 -0.87 0.27 8.92
N ASP A 156 -0.47 -0.88 8.39
CA ASP A 156 0.67 -0.98 7.47
C ASP A 156 0.15 -1.27 6.06
N LEU A 157 0.49 -0.39 5.12
CA LEU A 157 0.06 -0.49 3.73
C LEU A 157 1.27 -0.76 2.83
N THR A 158 1.17 -1.76 1.97
CA THR A 158 2.24 -2.09 1.01
C THR A 158 1.94 -1.63 -0.41
N TYR A 159 0.66 -1.45 -0.76
CA TYR A 159 0.26 -0.85 -2.03
C TYR A 159 -0.97 0.06 -1.88
N ILE A 160 -1.01 1.10 -2.69
CA ILE A 160 -2.22 1.88 -3.02
C ILE A 160 -2.40 1.82 -4.54
N GLY A 161 -3.59 1.43 -5.01
CA GLY A 161 -3.76 1.07 -6.42
C GLY A 161 -2.74 -0.01 -6.82
N SER A 162 -1.95 0.25 -7.86
CA SER A 162 -0.83 -0.62 -8.28
C SER A 162 0.55 -0.13 -7.81
N ALA A 163 0.59 0.88 -6.95
CA ALA A 163 1.82 1.55 -6.55
C ALA A 163 2.31 1.11 -5.16
N ARG A 164 3.53 0.55 -5.10
CA ARG A 164 4.14 0.07 -3.85
C ARG A 164 4.55 1.22 -2.93
N THR A 165 4.23 1.10 -1.64
CA THR A 165 4.61 2.02 -0.57
C THR A 165 5.70 1.43 0.33
N ARG A 166 6.61 2.28 0.82
CA ARG A 166 7.82 1.94 1.61
C ARG A 166 8.15 3.02 2.64
N GLY A 167 7.27 4.00 2.81
CA GLY A 167 7.48 5.09 3.76
C GLY A 167 8.20 6.31 3.21
N ASN A 168 9.05 6.20 2.17
CA ASN A 168 9.83 7.33 1.63
C ASN A 168 9.94 7.34 0.09
N ASP A 169 8.93 6.81 -0.59
CA ASP A 169 8.84 6.76 -2.05
C ASP A 169 7.79 7.71 -2.63
N GLY A 170 7.74 7.78 -3.96
CA GLY A 170 6.77 8.57 -4.71
C GLY A 170 5.31 8.29 -4.31
N PRO A 171 4.85 7.02 -4.29
CA PRO A 171 3.51 6.67 -3.83
C PRO A 171 3.18 7.16 -2.42
N THR A 172 4.10 7.02 -1.48
CA THR A 172 3.95 7.53 -0.11
C THR A 172 3.84 9.06 -0.08
N ASN A 173 4.62 9.75 -0.91
CA ASN A 173 4.57 11.22 -1.06
C ASN A 173 3.27 11.72 -1.69
N ILE A 174 2.50 10.87 -2.37
CA ILE A 174 1.16 11.17 -2.88
C ILE A 174 0.10 10.85 -1.80
N LEU A 175 0.25 9.72 -1.11
CA LEU A 175 -0.67 9.28 -0.07
C LEU A 175 -0.72 10.23 1.12
N LEU A 176 0.43 10.64 1.65
CA LEU A 176 0.48 11.38 2.91
C LEU A 176 -0.22 12.74 2.86
N PRO A 177 -0.07 13.58 1.81
CA PRO A 177 -0.86 14.80 1.68
C PRO A 177 -2.38 14.54 1.62
N PHE A 178 -2.80 13.48 0.93
CA PHE A 178 -4.21 13.08 0.89
C PHE A 178 -4.71 12.68 2.27
N LEU A 179 -3.98 11.83 2.99
CA LEU A 179 -4.31 11.47 4.38
C LEU A 179 -4.33 12.69 5.29
N ASP A 180 -3.36 13.60 5.18
CA ASP A 180 -3.29 14.82 6.00
C ASP A 180 -4.50 15.75 5.80
N SER A 181 -5.25 15.60 4.71
CA SER A 181 -6.47 16.39 4.49
C SER A 181 -7.60 16.03 5.46
N PHE A 182 -7.69 14.77 5.92
CA PHE A 182 -8.77 14.27 6.78
C PHE A 182 -8.32 13.60 8.08
N LEU A 183 -7.07 13.14 8.21
CA LEU A 183 -6.60 12.57 9.47
C LEU A 183 -6.55 13.65 10.57
N PRO A 184 -6.90 13.30 11.83
CA PRO A 184 -6.88 14.25 12.93
C PRO A 184 -5.45 14.66 13.32
N ALA A 185 -5.31 15.85 13.91
CA ALA A 185 -4.03 16.28 14.44
C ALA A 185 -3.49 15.30 15.49
N GLY A 186 -2.18 15.03 15.43
CA GLY A 186 -1.50 14.06 16.30
C GLY A 186 -1.34 12.67 15.68
N SER A 187 -1.87 12.44 14.48
CA SER A 187 -1.54 11.28 13.66
C SER A 187 -0.06 11.22 13.33
N ARG A 188 0.40 10.03 12.94
CA ARG A 188 1.81 9.74 12.67
C ARG A 188 1.95 8.84 11.46
N ALA A 189 3.08 8.98 10.77
CA ALA A 189 3.47 8.13 9.67
C ALA A 189 4.91 7.63 9.86
N GLY A 190 5.09 6.32 9.75
CA GLY A 190 6.38 5.65 9.82
C GLY A 190 7.09 5.74 8.47
N GLN A 191 8.30 6.25 8.47
CA GLN A 191 9.11 6.35 7.25
C GLN A 191 10.51 5.78 7.48
N ALA A 192 11.04 5.14 6.45
CA ALA A 192 12.39 4.61 6.42
C ALA A 192 13.46 5.64 6.78
N SER A 193 14.16 5.45 7.90
CA SER A 193 15.29 6.30 8.30
C SER A 193 16.64 5.75 7.84
N GLY A 194 17.43 6.55 7.12
CA GLY A 194 18.86 6.28 6.94
C GLY A 194 19.22 5.35 5.76
N ALA A 195 20.26 4.52 5.96
CA ALA A 195 21.06 3.86 4.93
C ALA A 195 20.43 2.59 4.32
N ASP A 196 19.18 2.26 4.65
CA ASP A 196 18.51 1.01 4.26
C ASP A 196 18.12 0.94 2.76
N GLY A 197 18.61 1.88 1.94
CA GLY A 197 18.45 1.87 0.49
C GLY A 197 17.10 2.35 -0.02
N CYS A 198 16.29 2.99 0.84
CA CYS A 198 14.88 3.29 0.56
C CYS A 198 14.65 4.72 0.06
N GLY A 199 15.67 5.57 0.16
CA GLY A 199 15.58 7.00 -0.19
C GLY A 199 15.91 7.89 1.00
N ALA A 200 15.86 9.21 0.79
CA ALA A 200 16.10 10.17 1.86
C ALA A 200 14.97 10.09 2.91
N TYR A 201 15.31 10.27 4.19
CA TYR A 201 14.36 10.40 5.29
C TYR A 201 13.65 11.77 5.20
N TRP A 202 12.76 11.91 4.22
CA TRP A 202 12.05 13.14 3.90
C TRP A 202 10.54 12.90 3.85
N MET A 203 9.78 13.80 4.47
CA MET A 203 8.32 13.86 4.40
C MET A 203 7.94 15.27 3.96
N PRO A 204 6.91 15.43 3.11
CA PRO A 204 6.36 16.75 2.85
C PRO A 204 5.93 17.43 4.16
N PRO A 205 5.84 18.77 4.20
CA PRO A 205 5.25 19.46 5.35
C PRO A 205 3.77 19.11 5.46
N LEU A 206 3.40 18.42 6.54
CA LEU A 206 2.04 17.99 6.85
C LEU A 206 1.57 18.68 8.14
N ARG A 207 0.26 18.95 8.26
CA ARG A 207 -0.29 19.70 9.41
C ARG A 207 -0.68 18.80 10.57
N ASN A 208 -1.14 17.60 10.29
CA ASN A 208 -1.78 16.69 11.24
C ASN A 208 -0.95 15.43 11.47
N ILE A 209 -0.13 15.07 10.48
CA ILE A 209 0.71 13.87 10.50
C ILE A 209 2.15 14.25 10.84
N SER A 210 2.66 13.70 11.94
CA SER A 210 4.08 13.76 12.30
C SER A 210 4.84 12.53 11.79
N ARG A 211 6.15 12.64 11.65
CA ARG A 211 6.99 11.53 11.19
C ARG A 211 7.59 10.74 12.35
N PHE A 212 7.85 9.46 12.14
CA PHE A 212 8.78 8.67 12.96
C PHE A 212 9.55 7.66 12.10
N ALA A 213 10.61 7.07 12.67
CA ALA A 213 11.45 6.10 11.98
C ALA A 213 10.80 4.72 11.95
N ASP A 214 10.80 4.10 10.76
CA ASP A 214 10.22 2.77 10.53
C ASP A 214 10.99 2.00 9.44
N TYR A 215 10.56 0.77 9.13
CA TYR A 215 11.13 -0.08 8.08
C TYR A 215 10.59 0.28 6.68
N CYS A 216 11.34 -0.13 5.64
CA CYS A 216 11.02 0.21 4.25
C CYS A 216 10.14 -0.80 3.51
N THR A 217 9.37 -1.61 4.22
CA THR A 217 8.57 -2.67 3.60
C THR A 217 7.15 -2.21 3.30
N HIS A 218 6.68 -1.17 3.99
CA HIS A 218 5.32 -0.61 3.95
C HIS A 218 5.35 0.89 4.29
N ILE A 219 4.19 1.55 4.25
CA ILE A 219 3.93 2.80 4.97
C ILE A 219 3.09 2.48 6.20
N HIS A 220 3.60 2.83 7.38
CA HIS A 220 2.85 2.75 8.63
C HIS A 220 2.09 4.05 8.86
N ILE A 221 0.81 3.96 9.23
CA ILE A 221 0.00 5.10 9.65
C ILE A 221 -0.67 4.77 10.98
N ASP A 222 -0.60 5.69 11.94
CA ASP A 222 -1.31 5.57 13.21
C ASP A 222 -1.86 6.92 13.69
N PHE A 223 -2.73 6.88 14.69
CA PHE A 223 -3.35 8.09 15.27
C PHE A 223 -2.57 8.68 16.45
N GLY A 224 -1.44 8.09 16.82
CA GLY A 224 -0.57 8.56 17.89
C GLY A 224 -1.31 8.73 19.22
N SER A 225 -1.36 9.98 19.69
CA SER A 225 -2.11 10.37 20.89
C SER A 225 -3.47 11.02 20.56
N SER A 226 -3.84 11.06 19.28
CA SER A 226 -5.05 11.73 18.82
C SER A 226 -6.30 11.01 19.29
N THR A 227 -7.19 11.78 19.92
CA THR A 227 -8.54 11.37 20.32
C THR A 227 -9.62 11.92 19.39
N GLY A 228 -9.23 12.73 18.39
CA GLY A 228 -10.15 13.33 17.43
C GLY A 228 -10.66 12.33 16.39
N GLU A 229 -11.85 12.59 15.88
CA GLU A 229 -12.43 11.89 14.72
C GLU A 229 -11.73 12.30 13.41
N LEU A 230 -11.97 11.55 12.33
CA LEU A 230 -11.60 12.01 11.00
C LEU A 230 -12.28 13.35 10.68
N ARG A 231 -11.55 14.26 10.05
CA ARG A 231 -11.98 15.62 9.72
C ARG A 231 -12.59 15.67 8.32
N GLY A 232 -13.50 16.62 8.11
CA GLY A 232 -14.03 16.90 6.77
C GLY A 232 -14.96 15.82 6.21
N LEU A 233 -15.40 14.86 7.02
CA LEU A 233 -16.42 13.90 6.61
C LEU A 233 -17.77 14.62 6.47
N THR A 234 -18.45 14.39 5.34
CA THR A 234 -19.75 15.00 5.03
C THR A 234 -20.79 13.92 4.70
N ARG A 235 -22.07 14.30 4.65
CA ARG A 235 -23.16 13.42 4.23
C ARG A 235 -23.79 13.98 2.95
N SER A 236 -24.19 13.12 2.02
CA SER A 236 -24.94 13.58 0.86
C SER A 236 -26.27 14.19 1.32
N GLY A 237 -26.56 15.42 0.89
CA GLY A 237 -27.82 16.11 1.18
C GLY A 237 -27.89 16.87 2.51
N SER A 238 -26.74 17.08 3.19
CA SER A 238 -26.60 18.04 4.30
C SER A 238 -26.24 19.43 3.84
#